data_AF-A0A1F3ISX7-F1
#
_entry.id   AF-A0A1F3ISX7-F1
#
_cell.length_a   1.000
_cell.length_b   1.000
_cell.length_c   1.000
_cell.angle_alpha   90.00
_cell.angle_beta   90.00
_cell.angle_gamma   90.00
#
_symmetry.space_group_name_H-M   'P 1'
#
loop_
_entity.id
_entity.type
_entity.pdbx_description
1 polymer ?
#
loop_
_entity_poly.entity_id
_entity_poly.type
_entity_poly.pdbx_seq_one_letter_code
_entity_poly.pdbx_strand_id
1 'polypeptide(L)'
;MDFGQLKPLQERAKELKCIYDIEETLRNTEFSFSEVINKLLIIIPNGWQFPTICMIQIAIDDEKYELSDFKESRWFQSAELVVDNNIVGEIKVYYTSIPFESDPFLPEEQKLLNSIAHSLSMFIFYYRLAGTVKLLSDESIDEAGVKYLKSFGDEHWKWRFRMAQIIADKTDFEYYGIIAIYLIGSTKETNAGPASDIDLLVHLNSSEHQLEMFKSWIAGWSYSLSEFNQNKTGYKLENGIIDLHIVTNKEMMEQNSFSVMIKNPFNQARLLRKL
;
A
#
# COMPACT_ATOMS: atom_id res chain seq x y z
N MET A 1 -38.52 24.08 11.61
CA MET A 1 -37.08 23.93 11.30
C MET A 1 -36.89 22.50 10.87
N ASP A 2 -36.33 22.29 9.68
CA ASP A 2 -36.12 20.97 9.09
C ASP A 2 -34.88 20.33 9.74
N PHE A 3 -35.10 19.46 10.72
CA PHE A 3 -34.04 18.77 11.46
C PHE A 3 -33.22 17.82 10.57
N GLY A 4 -33.70 17.47 9.36
CA GLY A 4 -32.98 16.65 8.39
C GLY A 4 -31.73 17.32 7.80
N GLN A 5 -31.73 18.64 7.68
CA GLN A 5 -30.58 19.40 7.15
C GLN A 5 -29.48 19.65 8.18
N LEU A 6 -29.80 19.56 9.48
CA LEU A 6 -28.84 19.77 10.57
C LEU A 6 -27.95 18.55 10.82
N LYS A 7 -28.46 17.34 10.59
CA LYS A 7 -27.73 16.09 10.88
C LYS A 7 -26.42 15.96 10.08
N PRO A 8 -26.37 16.21 8.76
CA PRO A 8 -25.12 16.17 8.01
C PRO A 8 -24.09 17.21 8.46
N LEU A 9 -24.55 18.41 8.86
CA LEU A 9 -23.67 19.47 9.36
C LEU A 9 -23.08 19.12 10.73
N GLN A 10 -23.87 18.47 11.60
CA GLN A 10 -23.41 18.00 12.90
C GLN A 10 -22.35 16.89 12.77
N GLU A 11 -22.58 15.90 11.89
CA GLU A 11 -21.57 14.87 11.63
C GLU A 11 -20.29 15.47 11.03
N ARG A 12 -20.39 16.44 10.10
CA ARG A 12 -19.21 17.15 9.58
C ARG A 12 -18.45 17.94 10.64
N ALA A 13 -19.15 18.64 11.53
CA ALA A 13 -18.52 19.37 12.62
C ALA A 13 -17.77 18.43 13.57
N LYS A 14 -18.32 17.24 13.79
CA LYS A 14 -17.74 16.18 14.61
C LYS A 14 -16.50 15.56 13.96
N GLU A 15 -16.55 15.24 12.65
CA GLU A 15 -15.38 14.80 11.88
C GLU A 15 -14.24 15.83 11.95
N LEU A 16 -14.55 17.11 11.71
CA LEU A 16 -13.56 18.19 11.75
C LEU A 16 -12.95 18.37 13.13
N LYS A 17 -13.77 18.31 14.19
CA LYS A 17 -13.27 18.37 15.57
C LYS A 17 -12.35 17.19 15.88
N CYS A 18 -12.73 15.97 15.48
CA CYS A 18 -11.91 14.78 15.65
C CYS A 18 -10.54 14.95 14.97
N ILE A 19 -10.52 15.40 13.71
CA ILE A 19 -9.26 15.70 13.00
C ILE A 19 -8.45 16.74 13.76
N TYR A 20 -9.06 17.84 14.21
CA TYR A 20 -8.35 18.88 14.95
C TYR A 20 -7.70 18.34 16.23
N ASP A 21 -8.45 17.61 17.05
CA ASP A 21 -7.97 17.04 18.32
C ASP A 21 -6.82 16.03 18.09
N ILE A 22 -6.91 15.24 17.02
CA ILE A 22 -5.84 14.30 16.59
C ILE A 22 -4.60 15.09 16.18
N GLU A 23 -4.75 16.07 15.30
CA GLU A 23 -3.68 16.89 14.78
C GLU A 23 -2.95 17.69 15.87
N GLU A 24 -3.69 18.19 16.87
CA GLU A 24 -3.13 18.82 18.07
C GLU A 24 -2.31 17.82 18.89
N THR A 25 -2.85 16.62 19.09
CA THR A 25 -2.16 15.54 19.83
C THR A 25 -0.87 15.09 19.13
N LEU A 26 -0.91 14.92 17.80
CA LEU A 26 0.25 14.49 17.00
C LEU A 26 1.37 15.54 16.97
N ARG A 27 1.03 16.83 17.03
CA ARG A 27 2.00 17.93 17.04
C ARG A 27 2.59 18.23 18.42
N ASN A 28 2.01 17.68 19.49
CA ASN A 28 2.47 17.96 20.83
C ASN A 28 3.77 17.20 21.14
N THR A 29 4.86 17.95 21.19
CA THR A 29 6.21 17.45 21.45
C THR A 29 6.48 17.06 22.91
N GLU A 30 5.56 17.35 23.83
CA GLU A 30 5.68 16.97 25.25
C GLU A 30 5.26 15.52 25.49
N PHE A 31 4.45 14.94 24.59
CA PHE A 31 4.02 13.55 24.71
C PHE A 31 5.06 12.60 24.14
N SER A 32 5.31 11.50 24.86
CA SER A 32 6.01 10.35 24.33
C SER A 32 5.19 9.68 23.22
N PHE A 33 5.86 8.86 22.40
CA PHE A 33 5.22 8.11 21.32
C PHE A 33 3.99 7.33 21.82
N SER A 34 4.16 6.53 22.87
CA SER A 34 3.07 5.73 23.45
C SER A 34 1.95 6.59 24.04
N GLU A 35 2.24 7.76 24.62
CA GLU A 35 1.20 8.69 25.11
C GLU A 35 0.38 9.27 23.97
N VAL A 36 1.01 9.60 22.83
CA VAL A 36 0.30 10.01 21.62
C VAL A 36 -0.65 8.90 21.16
N ILE A 37 -0.15 7.67 20.97
CA ILE A 37 -1.00 6.55 20.51
C ILE A 37 -2.17 6.30 21.48
N ASN A 38 -1.91 6.27 22.79
CA ASN A 38 -2.95 6.07 23.80
C ASN A 38 -4.02 7.18 23.79
N LYS A 39 -3.64 8.44 23.54
CA LYS A 39 -4.60 9.53 23.36
C LYS A 39 -5.45 9.36 22.11
N LEU A 40 -4.86 8.89 21.01
CA LEU A 40 -5.61 8.63 19.77
C LEU A 40 -6.69 7.56 19.97
N LEU A 41 -6.44 6.52 20.78
CA LEU A 41 -7.46 5.51 21.12
C LEU A 41 -8.73 6.11 21.73
N ILE A 42 -8.61 7.25 22.42
CA ILE A 42 -9.72 7.95 23.09
C ILE A 42 -10.36 8.99 22.16
N ILE A 43 -9.57 9.62 21.28
CA ILE A 43 -10.04 10.71 20.41
C ILE A 43 -10.78 10.18 19.19
N ILE A 44 -10.22 9.19 18.49
CA ILE A 44 -10.74 8.65 17.22
C ILE A 44 -12.23 8.28 17.30
N PRO A 45 -12.73 7.57 18.35
CA PRO A 45 -14.14 7.22 18.47
C PRO A 45 -15.11 8.40 18.33
N ASN A 46 -14.69 9.60 18.74
CA ASN A 46 -15.53 10.79 18.69
C ASN A 46 -15.84 11.24 17.25
N GLY A 47 -15.09 10.78 16.24
CA GLY A 47 -15.38 11.03 14.83
C GLY A 47 -16.42 10.10 14.21
N TRP A 48 -16.75 8.99 14.85
CA TRP A 48 -17.61 7.92 14.31
C TRP A 48 -19.07 8.10 14.71
N GLN A 49 -20.02 7.67 13.89
CA GLN A 49 -21.46 7.79 14.08
C GLN A 49 -21.92 7.32 15.48
N PHE A 50 -21.34 6.24 15.99
CA PHE A 50 -21.66 5.70 17.32
C PHE A 50 -20.43 5.64 18.26
N PRO A 51 -19.97 6.78 18.81
CA PRO A 51 -18.72 6.86 19.59
C PRO A 51 -18.69 5.93 20.81
N THR A 52 -19.83 5.72 21.48
CA THR A 52 -19.91 4.96 22.74
C THR A 52 -19.72 3.46 22.59
N ILE A 53 -19.86 2.94 21.38
CA ILE A 53 -19.67 1.52 21.07
C ILE A 53 -18.52 1.30 20.07
N CYS A 54 -17.78 2.38 19.79
CA CYS A 54 -16.64 2.42 18.89
C CYS A 54 -15.36 2.07 19.67
N MET A 55 -14.66 1.03 19.24
CA MET A 55 -13.41 0.58 19.85
C MET A 55 -12.29 0.59 18.81
N ILE A 56 -11.08 0.95 19.26
CA ILE A 56 -9.93 1.16 18.38
C ILE A 56 -8.82 0.19 18.77
N GLN A 57 -8.16 -0.37 17.76
CA GLN A 57 -6.87 -1.01 17.89
C GLN A 57 -5.91 -0.34 16.93
N ILE A 58 -4.73 0.05 17.42
CA ILE A 58 -3.64 0.55 16.58
C ILE A 58 -2.49 -0.45 16.70
N ALA A 59 -2.11 -1.07 15.60
CA ALA A 59 -0.95 -1.95 15.52
C ALA A 59 0.18 -1.20 14.80
N ILE A 60 1.37 -1.14 15.42
CA ILE A 60 2.56 -0.50 14.86
C ILE A 60 3.77 -1.42 15.09
N ASP A 61 4.30 -1.95 14.00
CA ASP A 61 5.24 -3.06 13.92
C ASP A 61 4.74 -4.24 14.76
N ASP A 62 5.47 -4.66 15.79
CA ASP A 62 5.10 -5.79 16.65
C ASP A 62 4.26 -5.39 17.89
N GLU A 63 3.91 -4.11 18.02
CA GLU A 63 3.17 -3.59 19.18
C GLU A 63 1.71 -3.32 18.84
N LYS A 64 0.82 -3.68 19.77
CA LYS A 64 -0.61 -3.39 19.70
C LYS A 64 -0.99 -2.45 20.84
N TYR A 65 -1.77 -1.43 20.49
CA TYR A 65 -2.29 -0.42 21.39
C TYR A 65 -3.81 -0.52 21.41
N GLU A 66 -4.36 -0.75 22.60
CA GLU A 66 -5.78 -0.95 22.84
C GLU A 66 -6.16 -0.49 24.25
N LEU A 67 -7.42 -0.12 24.45
CA LEU A 67 -7.96 0.17 25.78
C LEU A 67 -8.22 -1.14 26.55
N SER A 68 -8.23 -1.07 27.87
CA SER A 68 -8.35 -2.26 28.74
C SER A 68 -9.64 -3.07 28.55
N ASP A 69 -10.71 -2.44 28.04
CA ASP A 69 -12.02 -3.02 27.78
C ASP A 69 -12.25 -3.35 26.29
N PHE A 70 -11.18 -3.34 25.48
CA PHE A 70 -11.21 -3.60 24.05
C PHE A 70 -11.84 -4.95 23.71
N LYS A 71 -12.66 -4.94 22.65
CA LYS A 71 -13.31 -6.12 22.08
C LYS A 71 -13.36 -5.99 20.57
N GLU A 72 -13.03 -7.08 19.88
CA GLU A 72 -13.25 -7.18 18.44
C GLU A 72 -14.71 -7.52 18.13
N SER A 73 -15.13 -7.18 16.92
CA SER A 73 -16.40 -7.61 16.35
C SER A 73 -16.23 -7.88 14.86
N ARG A 74 -17.22 -8.52 14.24
CA ARG A 74 -17.24 -8.70 12.78
C ARG A 74 -17.41 -7.39 12.00
N TRP A 75 -17.84 -6.33 12.68
CA TRP A 75 -18.09 -5.01 12.09
C TRP A 75 -16.88 -4.14 12.34
N PHE A 76 -16.01 -4.04 11.33
CA PHE A 76 -14.84 -3.20 11.43
C PHE A 76 -14.50 -2.49 10.11
N GLN A 77 -13.84 -1.34 10.25
CA GLN A 77 -13.07 -0.68 9.19
C GLN A 77 -11.60 -0.73 9.53
N SER A 78 -10.75 -0.69 8.51
CA SER A 78 -9.30 -0.66 8.68
C SER A 78 -8.65 0.32 7.72
N ALA A 79 -7.49 0.86 8.12
CA ALA A 79 -6.60 1.60 7.25
C ALA A 79 -5.14 1.29 7.61
N GLU A 80 -4.30 1.19 6.59
CA GLU A 80 -2.89 0.86 6.75
C GLU A 80 -2.07 2.10 7.16
N LEU A 81 -1.04 1.86 7.96
CA LEU A 81 -0.03 2.85 8.30
C LEU A 81 1.18 2.64 7.40
N VAL A 82 1.47 3.62 6.54
CA VAL A 82 2.50 3.51 5.49
C VAL A 82 3.60 4.52 5.73
N VAL A 83 4.82 4.04 6.03
CA VAL A 83 6.01 4.87 6.25
C VAL A 83 7.09 4.44 5.25
N ASP A 84 7.61 5.39 4.47
CA ASP A 84 8.58 5.14 3.39
C ASP A 84 8.13 4.01 2.44
N ASN A 85 6.88 4.07 1.98
CA ASN A 85 6.24 3.05 1.14
C ASN A 85 6.18 1.64 1.74
N ASN A 86 6.46 1.47 3.04
CA ASN A 86 6.33 0.21 3.74
C ASN A 86 5.15 0.28 4.70
N ILE A 87 4.34 -0.77 4.73
CA ILE A 87 3.36 -0.92 5.80
C ILE A 87 4.11 -1.19 7.08
N VAL A 88 3.89 -0.31 8.05
CA VAL A 88 4.42 -0.44 9.40
C VAL A 88 3.34 -0.75 10.40
N GLY A 89 2.07 -0.84 9.98
CA GLY A 89 0.97 -1.05 10.91
C GLY A 89 -0.40 -0.87 10.30
N GLU A 90 -1.41 -0.88 11.15
CA GLU A 90 -2.81 -0.70 10.79
C GLU A 90 -3.60 -0.05 11.94
N ILE A 91 -4.62 0.73 11.58
CA ILE A 91 -5.67 1.18 12.50
C ILE A 91 -6.92 0.37 12.19
N LYS A 92 -7.51 -0.25 13.22
CA LYS A 92 -8.81 -0.92 13.13
C LYS A 92 -9.82 -0.25 14.04
N VAL A 93 -11.03 -0.05 13.51
CA VAL A 93 -12.15 0.55 14.21
C VAL A 93 -13.31 -0.43 14.22
N TYR A 94 -13.85 -0.73 15.40
CA TYR A 94 -14.89 -1.72 15.61
C TYR A 94 -16.15 -1.09 16.21
N TYR A 95 -17.33 -1.57 15.81
CA TYR A 95 -18.56 -1.37 16.56
C TYR A 95 -18.96 -2.66 17.31
N THR A 96 -19.04 -2.61 18.64
CA THR A 96 -19.01 -3.84 19.48
C THR A 96 -20.29 -4.20 20.20
N SER A 97 -21.29 -3.33 20.26
CA SER A 97 -22.42 -3.52 21.20
C SER A 97 -23.83 -3.49 20.58
N ILE A 98 -24.00 -3.68 19.26
CA ILE A 98 -25.33 -3.85 18.63
C ILE A 98 -25.21 -4.82 17.42
N PRO A 99 -26.11 -5.82 17.26
CA PRO A 99 -26.20 -6.58 16.03
C PRO A 99 -26.80 -5.70 14.93
N PHE A 100 -25.97 -5.24 14.00
CA PHE A 100 -26.44 -4.57 12.78
C PHE A 100 -26.94 -5.59 11.75
N GLU A 101 -27.93 -5.19 10.94
CA GLU A 101 -28.46 -6.00 9.84
C GLU A 101 -27.56 -5.95 8.58
N SER A 102 -26.86 -4.83 8.40
CA SER A 102 -25.93 -4.55 7.30
C SER A 102 -24.66 -3.87 7.82
N ASP A 103 -23.72 -3.56 6.92
CA ASP A 103 -22.54 -2.76 7.24
C ASP A 103 -22.96 -1.45 7.95
N PRO A 104 -22.56 -1.23 9.21
CA PRO A 104 -22.94 -0.05 9.98
C PRO A 104 -22.12 1.18 9.65
N PHE A 105 -21.03 1.04 8.89
CA PHE A 105 -20.12 2.14 8.66
C PHE A 105 -20.50 2.96 7.43
N LEU A 106 -20.22 4.26 7.50
CA LEU A 106 -20.41 5.20 6.41
C LEU A 106 -19.14 5.30 5.54
N PRO A 107 -19.27 5.57 4.22
CA PRO A 107 -18.13 5.89 3.37
C PRO A 107 -17.31 7.09 3.87
N GLU A 108 -17.96 8.05 4.52
CA GLU A 108 -17.33 9.20 5.16
C GLU A 108 -16.43 8.79 6.35
N GLU A 109 -16.83 7.78 7.13
CA GLU A 109 -16.02 7.24 8.23
C GLU A 109 -14.75 6.55 7.70
N GLN A 110 -14.84 5.82 6.60
CA GLN A 110 -13.64 5.25 5.96
C GLN A 110 -12.70 6.36 5.47
N LYS A 111 -13.23 7.45 4.90
CA LYS A 111 -12.43 8.62 4.47
C LYS A 111 -11.77 9.32 5.65
N LEU A 112 -12.48 9.42 6.78
CA LEU A 112 -11.91 9.94 8.02
C LEU A 112 -10.79 9.03 8.51
N LEU A 113 -11.00 7.71 8.56
CA LEU A 113 -10.00 6.73 8.98
C LEU A 113 -8.73 6.79 8.12
N ASN A 114 -8.89 6.88 6.80
CA ASN A 114 -7.76 7.01 5.87
C ASN A 114 -6.96 8.30 6.12
N SER A 115 -7.66 9.41 6.40
CA SER A 115 -7.01 10.68 6.75
C SER A 115 -6.23 10.57 8.06
N ILE A 116 -6.82 9.95 9.09
CA ILE A 116 -6.16 9.72 10.38
C ILE A 116 -4.94 8.81 10.23
N ALA A 117 -5.07 7.72 9.48
CA ALA A 117 -3.96 6.81 9.18
C ALA A 117 -2.83 7.51 8.45
N HIS A 118 -3.13 8.42 7.53
CA HIS A 118 -2.13 9.24 6.86
C HIS A 118 -1.40 10.16 7.84
N SER A 119 -2.12 10.90 8.69
CA SER A 119 -1.52 11.79 9.70
C SER A 119 -0.66 11.02 10.71
N LEU A 120 -1.14 9.86 11.18
CA LEU A 120 -0.37 9.01 12.08
C LEU A 120 0.88 8.43 11.38
N SER A 121 0.77 8.05 10.10
CA SER A 121 1.93 7.60 9.31
C SER A 121 3.00 8.68 9.21
N MET A 122 2.60 9.93 8.95
CA MET A 122 3.53 11.07 8.93
C MET A 122 4.18 11.30 10.29
N PHE A 123 3.41 11.22 11.38
CA PHE A 123 3.95 11.31 12.74
C PHE A 123 5.00 10.21 13.01
N ILE A 124 4.70 8.95 12.66
CA ILE A 124 5.64 7.83 12.82
C ILE A 124 6.90 8.09 12.00
N PHE A 125 6.78 8.55 10.75
CA PHE A 125 7.93 8.92 9.92
C PHE A 125 8.82 9.96 10.60
N TYR A 126 8.24 11.08 11.07
CA TYR A 126 9.02 12.13 11.73
C TYR A 126 9.65 11.67 13.05
N TYR A 127 8.93 10.86 13.84
CA TYR A 127 9.46 10.28 15.07
C TYR A 127 10.69 9.41 14.80
N ARG A 128 10.58 8.52 13.81
CA ARG A 128 11.70 7.66 13.37
C ARG A 128 12.84 8.46 12.77
N LEU A 129 12.55 9.50 11.99
CA LEU A 129 13.55 10.40 11.40
C LEU A 129 14.35 11.11 12.50
N ALA A 130 13.68 11.68 13.50
CA ALA A 130 14.32 12.34 14.63
C ALA A 130 15.24 11.36 15.40
N GLY A 131 14.79 10.13 15.63
CA GLY A 131 15.61 9.06 16.21
C GLY A 131 16.85 8.74 15.37
N THR A 132 16.68 8.60 14.05
CA THR A 132 17.80 8.35 13.11
C THR A 132 18.79 9.52 13.09
N VAL A 133 18.32 10.76 13.06
CA VAL A 133 19.20 11.95 13.09
C VAL A 133 20.00 12.00 14.38
N LYS A 134 19.36 11.75 15.54
CA LYS A 134 20.04 11.71 16.84
C LYS A 134 21.12 10.63 16.90
N LEU A 135 20.83 9.45 16.34
CA LEU A 135 21.80 8.35 16.22
C LEU A 135 23.01 8.74 15.36
N LEU A 136 22.79 9.46 14.25
CA LEU A 136 23.86 9.90 13.34
C LEU A 136 24.69 11.08 13.90
N SER A 137 24.20 11.79 14.92
CA SER A 137 24.88 12.95 15.52
C SER A 137 25.79 12.63 16.73
N ASP A 138 25.80 11.38 17.20
CA ASP A 138 26.68 10.83 18.26
C ASP A 138 26.69 11.57 19.63
N GLU A 139 25.69 11.26 20.46
CA GLU A 139 25.85 11.14 21.92
C GLU A 139 25.23 9.79 22.32
N SER A 140 26.04 8.94 22.98
CA SER A 140 25.63 7.61 23.48
C SER A 140 24.36 7.66 24.33
N ILE A 141 23.47 6.67 24.20
CA ILE A 141 22.81 5.97 25.32
C ILE A 141 22.15 4.67 24.83
N ASP A 142 22.26 3.66 25.69
CA ASP A 142 21.61 2.37 25.70
C ASP A 142 20.06 2.39 25.80
N GLU A 143 19.50 1.36 25.19
CA GLU A 143 18.29 0.59 25.52
C GLU A 143 16.85 1.11 25.28
N ALA A 144 16.15 0.23 24.55
CA ALA A 144 14.72 -0.09 24.53
C ALA A 144 13.74 0.96 23.96
N GLY A 145 13.38 0.79 22.68
CA GLY A 145 12.10 1.25 22.13
C GLY A 145 12.16 2.22 20.95
N VAL A 146 13.32 2.80 20.64
CA VAL A 146 13.42 3.76 19.52
C VAL A 146 13.50 3.00 18.19
N LYS A 147 12.39 3.00 17.44
CA LYS A 147 12.35 2.47 16.07
C LYS A 147 12.94 3.54 15.12
N TYR A 148 13.85 3.14 14.24
CA TYR A 148 14.56 4.05 13.32
C TYR A 148 13.98 3.98 11.90
N LEU A 149 14.24 4.99 11.07
CA LEU A 149 14.01 4.84 9.63
C LEU A 149 14.92 3.72 9.13
N LYS A 150 14.34 2.71 8.49
CA LYS A 150 15.12 1.63 7.88
C LYS A 150 16.04 2.25 6.82
N SER A 151 17.33 1.94 6.92
CA SER A 151 18.32 2.32 5.90
C SER A 151 17.84 1.77 4.55
N PHE A 152 17.40 2.66 3.66
CA PHE A 152 16.70 2.36 2.41
C PHE A 152 15.30 1.75 2.62
N GLY A 153 14.29 2.61 2.82
CA GLY A 153 12.91 2.22 2.57
C GLY A 153 12.83 1.59 1.18
N ASP A 154 12.38 0.34 1.11
CA ASP A 154 12.35 -0.43 -0.13
C ASP A 154 11.56 0.33 -1.19
N GLU A 155 12.27 0.94 -2.13
CA GLU A 155 11.65 1.51 -3.32
C GLU A 155 11.15 0.32 -4.16
N HIS A 156 9.90 -0.07 -3.90
CA HIS A 156 9.22 -1.22 -4.49
C HIS A 156 9.35 -1.28 -6.01
N TRP A 157 9.34 -0.12 -6.66
CA TRP A 157 9.57 0.00 -8.10
C TRP A 157 11.00 -0.39 -8.51
N LYS A 158 12.04 -0.09 -7.71
CA LYS A 158 13.45 -0.38 -8.06
C LYS A 158 13.70 -1.87 -8.15
N TRP A 159 13.26 -2.63 -7.14
CA TRP A 159 13.49 -4.07 -7.14
C TRP A 159 12.62 -4.77 -8.19
N ARG A 160 11.37 -4.35 -8.37
CA ARG A 160 10.49 -4.84 -9.45
C ARG A 160 11.08 -4.57 -10.82
N PHE A 161 11.59 -3.36 -11.05
CA PHE A 161 12.28 -2.98 -12.27
C PHE A 161 13.50 -3.87 -12.51
N ARG A 162 14.33 -4.09 -11.49
CA ARG A 162 15.49 -4.99 -11.56
C ARG A 162 15.08 -6.42 -11.91
N MET A 163 14.02 -6.92 -11.30
CA MET A 163 13.52 -8.27 -11.61
C MET A 163 12.97 -8.38 -13.03
N ALA A 164 12.24 -7.38 -13.51
CA ALA A 164 11.77 -7.33 -14.90
C ALA A 164 12.96 -7.36 -15.88
N GLN A 165 14.03 -6.60 -15.61
CA GLN A 165 15.25 -6.64 -16.42
C GLN A 165 15.92 -8.02 -16.38
N ILE A 166 16.05 -8.64 -15.20
CA ILE A 166 16.61 -9.99 -15.06
C ILE A 166 15.79 -11.02 -15.85
N ILE A 167 14.45 -10.95 -15.78
CA ILE A 167 13.57 -11.83 -16.56
C ILE A 167 13.83 -11.63 -18.05
N ALA A 168 13.88 -10.39 -18.52
CA ALA A 168 14.17 -10.09 -19.92
C ALA A 168 15.55 -10.64 -20.35
N ASP A 169 16.58 -10.48 -19.54
CA ASP A 169 17.95 -10.92 -19.83
C ASP A 169 18.09 -12.46 -19.79
N LYS A 170 17.36 -13.13 -18.89
CA LYS A 170 17.39 -14.59 -18.73
C LYS A 170 16.47 -15.34 -19.70
N THR A 171 15.53 -14.64 -20.32
CA THR A 171 14.62 -15.26 -21.29
C THR A 171 15.35 -15.57 -22.59
N ASP A 172 15.17 -16.78 -23.11
CA ASP A 172 15.69 -17.18 -24.42
C ASP A 172 14.71 -16.74 -25.53
N PHE A 173 15.01 -15.62 -26.18
CA PHE A 173 14.09 -14.99 -27.12
C PHE A 173 13.91 -15.85 -28.38
N GLU A 174 14.96 -16.50 -28.87
CA GLU A 174 14.87 -17.36 -30.07
C GLU A 174 14.04 -18.60 -29.77
N TYR A 175 14.29 -19.25 -28.62
CA TYR A 175 13.56 -20.45 -28.22
C TYR A 175 12.05 -20.20 -28.09
N TYR A 176 11.65 -19.07 -27.48
CA TYR A 176 10.24 -18.72 -27.28
C TYR A 176 9.61 -17.94 -28.44
N GLY A 177 10.37 -17.56 -29.48
CA GLY A 177 9.89 -16.73 -30.58
C GLY A 177 9.50 -15.31 -30.15
N ILE A 178 10.23 -14.73 -29.19
CA ILE A 178 10.01 -13.37 -28.67
C ILE A 178 10.81 -12.37 -29.50
N ILE A 179 10.15 -11.29 -29.90
CA ILE A 179 10.77 -10.16 -30.60
C ILE A 179 11.23 -9.11 -29.60
N ALA A 180 10.39 -8.76 -28.62
CA ALA A 180 10.72 -7.73 -27.63
C ALA A 180 9.93 -7.91 -26.34
N ILE A 181 10.53 -7.48 -25.23
CA ILE A 181 9.89 -7.37 -23.92
C ILE A 181 9.96 -5.90 -23.48
N TYR A 182 8.82 -5.38 -23.03
CA TYR A 182 8.68 -4.04 -22.47
C TYR A 182 8.07 -4.09 -21.07
N LEU A 183 8.38 -3.06 -20.29
CA LEU A 183 7.78 -2.80 -18.98
C LEU A 183 6.76 -1.67 -19.10
N ILE A 184 5.59 -1.85 -18.49
CA ILE A 184 4.55 -0.83 -18.39
C ILE A 184 4.10 -0.65 -16.92
N GLY A 185 3.06 0.16 -16.71
CA GLY A 185 2.42 0.32 -15.41
C GLY A 185 3.29 0.96 -14.32
N SER A 186 2.92 0.69 -13.08
CA SER A 186 3.40 1.42 -11.89
C SER A 186 4.92 1.30 -11.67
N THR A 187 5.49 0.14 -12.04
CA THR A 187 6.93 -0.09 -11.94
C THR A 187 7.70 0.81 -12.92
N LYS A 188 7.17 1.03 -14.13
CA LYS A 188 7.75 1.96 -15.11
C LYS A 188 7.56 3.43 -14.70
N GLU A 189 6.47 3.74 -14.01
CA GLU A 189 6.12 5.08 -13.54
C GLU A 189 6.77 5.46 -12.20
N THR A 190 7.60 4.60 -11.61
CA THR A 190 8.33 4.82 -10.34
C THR A 190 7.42 4.99 -9.12
N ASN A 191 6.17 4.54 -9.19
CA ASN A 191 5.16 4.68 -8.13
C ASN A 191 4.62 3.32 -7.64
N ALA A 192 5.25 2.20 -8.02
CA ALA A 192 4.87 0.88 -7.50
C ALA A 192 4.98 0.83 -5.98
N GLY A 193 3.95 0.27 -5.34
CA GLY A 193 3.88 0.02 -3.91
C GLY A 193 3.95 -1.47 -3.56
N PRO A 194 3.75 -1.83 -2.28
CA PRO A 194 3.78 -3.22 -1.80
C PRO A 194 2.80 -4.17 -2.52
N ALA A 195 1.61 -3.67 -2.86
CA ALA A 195 0.55 -4.41 -3.54
C ALA A 195 0.65 -4.39 -5.08
N SER A 196 1.62 -3.68 -5.65
CA SER A 196 1.75 -3.54 -7.11
C SER A 196 2.30 -4.80 -7.77
N ASP A 197 1.80 -5.08 -8.96
CA ASP A 197 2.29 -6.06 -9.91
C ASP A 197 3.43 -5.51 -10.80
N ILE A 198 3.96 -6.39 -11.64
CA ILE A 198 4.94 -6.10 -12.69
C ILE A 198 4.24 -6.34 -14.03
N ASP A 199 3.85 -5.27 -14.70
CA ASP A 199 3.23 -5.36 -16.02
C ASP A 199 4.28 -5.55 -17.12
N LEU A 200 4.27 -6.72 -17.75
CA LEU A 200 5.12 -7.03 -18.90
C LEU A 200 4.30 -7.04 -20.18
N LEU A 201 4.77 -6.31 -21.19
CA LEU A 201 4.24 -6.34 -22.55
C LEU A 201 5.24 -7.07 -23.45
N VAL A 202 4.81 -8.16 -24.08
CA VAL A 202 5.67 -9.03 -24.87
C VAL A 202 5.21 -9.08 -26.32
N HIS A 203 6.10 -8.68 -27.22
CA HIS A 203 5.90 -8.83 -28.66
C HIS A 203 6.52 -10.15 -29.11
N LEU A 204 5.70 -11.02 -29.70
CA LEU A 204 6.11 -12.35 -30.14
C LEU A 204 5.68 -12.69 -31.56
N ASN A 205 6.45 -13.59 -32.15
CA ASN A 205 6.20 -14.27 -33.42
C ASN A 205 6.52 -15.75 -33.21
N SER A 206 5.61 -16.43 -32.50
CA SER A 206 5.83 -17.80 -32.03
C SER A 206 4.63 -18.71 -32.33
N SER A 207 4.87 -20.01 -32.26
CA SER A 207 3.80 -21.02 -32.30
C SER A 207 3.02 -21.06 -30.99
N GLU A 208 1.82 -21.67 -31.00
CA GLU A 208 1.03 -21.87 -29.77
C GLU A 208 1.81 -22.63 -28.69
N HIS A 209 2.58 -23.65 -29.09
CA HIS A 209 3.40 -24.42 -28.16
C HIS A 209 4.50 -23.57 -27.50
N GLN A 210 5.19 -22.73 -28.27
CA GLN A 210 6.20 -21.81 -27.72
C GLN A 210 5.56 -20.78 -26.78
N LEU A 211 4.36 -20.30 -27.10
CA LEU A 211 3.61 -19.40 -26.23
C LEU A 211 3.24 -20.04 -24.89
N GLU A 212 2.77 -21.29 -24.89
CA GLU A 212 2.46 -22.03 -23.66
C GLU A 212 3.71 -22.25 -22.80
N MET A 213 4.83 -22.60 -23.43
CA MET A 213 6.12 -22.75 -22.74
C MET A 213 6.60 -21.42 -22.14
N PHE A 214 6.46 -20.31 -22.87
CA PHE A 214 6.81 -18.99 -22.37
C PHE A 214 5.91 -18.55 -21.21
N LYS A 215 4.60 -18.78 -21.29
CA LYS A 215 3.67 -18.52 -20.19
C LYS A 215 4.05 -19.31 -18.93
N SER A 216 4.47 -20.56 -19.11
CA SER A 216 4.93 -21.40 -17.99
C SER A 216 6.22 -20.87 -17.36
N TRP A 217 7.17 -20.40 -18.18
CA TRP A 217 8.38 -19.72 -17.72
C TRP A 217 8.07 -18.46 -16.90
N ILE A 218 7.18 -17.59 -17.40
CA ILE A 218 6.76 -16.38 -16.69
C ILE A 218 5.98 -16.72 -15.41
N ALA A 219 5.11 -17.74 -15.43
CA ALA A 219 4.38 -18.18 -14.24
C ALA A 219 5.33 -18.59 -13.11
N GLY A 220 6.42 -19.31 -13.43
CA GLY A 220 7.44 -19.69 -12.46
C GLY A 220 8.09 -18.48 -11.78
N TRP A 221 8.45 -17.45 -12.55
CA TRP A 221 8.94 -16.17 -12.01
C TRP A 221 7.87 -15.45 -11.20
N SER A 222 6.63 -15.42 -11.69
CA SER A 222 5.51 -14.70 -11.09
C SER A 222 5.19 -15.20 -9.68
N TYR A 223 5.09 -16.51 -9.49
CA TYR A 223 4.84 -17.09 -8.17
C TYR A 223 6.04 -16.95 -7.23
N SER A 224 7.27 -17.18 -7.74
CA SER A 224 8.48 -17.03 -6.93
C SER A 224 8.66 -15.60 -6.40
N LEU A 225 8.36 -14.60 -7.25
CA LEU A 225 8.45 -13.20 -6.87
C LEU A 225 7.28 -12.75 -5.99
N SER A 226 6.11 -13.41 -6.06
CA SER A 226 5.02 -13.17 -5.11
C SER A 226 5.41 -13.58 -3.68
N GLU A 227 6.05 -14.75 -3.52
CA GLU A 227 6.60 -15.17 -2.23
C GLU A 227 7.70 -14.22 -1.73
N PHE A 228 8.58 -13.75 -2.63
CA PHE A 228 9.56 -12.73 -2.31
C PHE A 228 8.90 -11.41 -1.86
N ASN A 229 7.83 -10.98 -2.53
CA ASN A 229 7.08 -9.78 -2.15
C ASN A 229 6.40 -9.93 -0.78
N GLN A 230 5.78 -11.07 -0.49
CA GLN A 230 5.18 -11.33 0.81
C GLN A 230 6.23 -11.27 1.92
N ASN A 231 7.39 -11.91 1.73
CA ASN A 231 8.47 -11.87 2.71
C ASN A 231 9.04 -10.46 2.91
N LYS A 232 9.07 -9.65 1.85
CA LYS A 232 9.62 -8.30 1.87
C LYS A 232 8.64 -7.26 2.43
N THR A 233 7.35 -7.43 2.19
CA THR A 233 6.34 -6.37 2.36
C THR A 233 5.12 -6.77 3.17
N GLY A 234 4.91 -8.05 3.43
CA GLY A 234 3.68 -8.59 4.04
C GLY A 234 2.53 -8.82 3.04
N TYR A 235 2.57 -8.23 1.84
CA TYR A 235 1.51 -8.40 0.85
C TYR A 235 1.63 -9.68 0.04
N LYS A 236 0.54 -10.44 0.03
CA LYS A 236 0.40 -11.64 -0.78
C LYS A 236 -0.40 -11.33 -2.05
N LEU A 237 0.16 -11.68 -3.21
CA LEU A 237 -0.53 -11.64 -4.49
C LEU A 237 -0.90 -13.06 -4.91
N GLU A 238 -2.18 -13.42 -4.76
CA GLU A 238 -2.66 -14.80 -4.93
C GLU A 238 -2.45 -15.34 -6.35
N ASN A 239 -2.48 -14.47 -7.35
CA ASN A 239 -2.35 -14.83 -8.77
C ASN A 239 -0.92 -14.65 -9.31
N GLY A 240 0.07 -14.47 -8.42
CA GLY A 240 1.43 -14.08 -8.80
C GLY A 240 1.58 -12.57 -8.97
N ILE A 241 2.81 -12.10 -9.16
CA ILE A 241 3.13 -10.67 -9.25
C ILE A 241 3.25 -10.14 -10.68
N ILE A 242 3.39 -10.99 -11.69
CA ILE A 242 3.58 -10.56 -13.08
C ILE A 242 2.23 -10.59 -13.79
N ASP A 243 1.77 -9.43 -14.27
CA ASP A 243 0.71 -9.35 -15.27
C ASP A 243 1.34 -9.36 -16.67
N LEU A 244 0.92 -10.32 -17.51
CA LEU A 244 1.53 -10.59 -18.81
C LEU A 244 0.57 -10.22 -19.94
N HIS A 245 0.91 -9.15 -20.66
CA HIS A 245 0.25 -8.76 -21.90
C HIS A 245 1.03 -9.25 -23.12
N ILE A 246 0.33 -9.90 -24.04
CA ILE A 246 0.92 -10.47 -25.27
C ILE A 246 0.43 -9.67 -26.47
N VAL A 247 1.34 -9.38 -27.41
CA VAL A 247 1.02 -8.77 -28.70
C VAL A 247 1.68 -9.55 -29.82
N THR A 248 0.89 -9.93 -30.81
CA THR A 248 1.35 -10.61 -32.02
C THR A 248 1.63 -9.64 -33.16
N ASN A 249 2.37 -10.10 -34.18
CA ASN A 249 2.61 -9.31 -35.40
C ASN A 249 1.31 -8.85 -36.09
N LYS A 250 0.25 -9.66 -36.05
CA LYS A 250 -1.05 -9.32 -36.65
C LYS A 250 -1.70 -8.14 -35.91
N GLU A 251 -1.66 -8.14 -34.58
CA GLU A 251 -2.22 -7.08 -33.73
C GLU A 251 -1.41 -5.78 -33.77
N MET A 252 -0.10 -5.85 -34.04
CA MET A 252 0.75 -4.67 -34.29
C MET A 252 0.38 -3.94 -35.60
N MET A 253 -0.11 -4.67 -36.61
CA MET A 253 -0.54 -4.10 -37.89
C MET A 253 -1.95 -3.49 -37.82
N GLU A 254 -2.80 -3.99 -36.92
CA GLU A 254 -4.22 -3.57 -36.76
C GLU A 254 -4.42 -2.30 -35.91
N GLN A 255 -3.35 -1.69 -35.38
CA GLN A 255 -3.42 -0.46 -34.56
C GLN A 255 -4.31 -0.55 -33.28
N ASN A 256 -4.43 -1.72 -32.66
CA ASN A 256 -5.17 -1.87 -31.38
C ASN A 256 -4.51 -1.11 -30.21
N SER A 257 -5.24 -0.93 -29.10
CA SER A 257 -4.84 -0.14 -27.91
C SER A 257 -3.41 -0.37 -27.42
N PHE A 258 -2.89 -1.60 -27.49
CA PHE A 258 -1.51 -1.93 -27.11
C PHE A 258 -0.44 -1.48 -28.12
N SER A 259 -0.77 -1.44 -29.41
CA SER A 259 0.12 -0.90 -30.45
C SER A 259 0.28 0.62 -30.34
N VAL A 260 -0.72 1.30 -29.79
CA VAL A 260 -0.69 2.72 -29.47
C VAL A 260 0.28 2.97 -28.32
N MET A 261 0.34 2.11 -27.28
CA MET A 261 1.30 2.29 -26.16
C MET A 261 2.76 2.10 -26.59
N ILE A 262 3.04 1.33 -27.64
CA ILE A 262 4.39 1.17 -28.20
C ILE A 262 4.79 2.38 -29.07
N LYS A 263 3.83 3.08 -29.69
CA LYS A 263 4.08 4.20 -30.61
C LYS A 263 3.74 5.59 -30.06
N ASN A 264 3.11 5.70 -28.89
CA ASN A 264 2.62 6.96 -28.33
C ASN A 264 3.77 7.76 -27.69
N PRO A 265 4.12 8.97 -28.18
CA PRO A 265 5.21 9.80 -27.64
C PRO A 265 5.09 10.19 -26.16
N PHE A 266 3.88 10.11 -25.58
CA PHE A 266 3.59 10.62 -24.23
C PHE A 266 3.47 9.53 -23.16
N ASN A 267 3.28 8.25 -23.52
CA ASN A 267 3.27 7.12 -22.58
C ASN A 267 3.85 5.86 -23.23
N GLN A 268 5.14 5.91 -23.60
CA GLN A 268 5.83 4.78 -24.22
C GLN A 268 6.06 3.65 -23.21
N ALA A 269 5.74 2.43 -23.62
CA ALA A 269 6.23 1.24 -22.95
C ALA A 269 7.77 1.27 -22.91
N ARG A 270 8.37 0.92 -21.76
CA ARG A 270 9.83 0.95 -21.61
C ARG A 270 10.43 -0.33 -22.15
N LEU A 271 11.21 -0.25 -23.23
CA LEU A 271 11.90 -1.41 -23.77
C LEU A 271 12.92 -1.97 -22.76
N LEU A 272 12.79 -3.26 -22.43
CA LEU A 272 13.75 -3.96 -21.57
C LEU A 272 14.80 -4.70 -22.41
N ARG A 273 14.36 -5.40 -23.46
CA ARG A 273 15.23 -6.12 -24.41
C ARG A 273 14.49 -6.40 -25.72
N LYS A 274 15.24 -6.41 -26.82
CA LYS A 274 14.77 -6.75 -28.18
C LYS A 274 15.74 -7.75 -28.81
N LEU A 275 15.21 -8.69 -29.61
CA LEU A 275 16.00 -9.59 -30.46
C LEU A 275 16.69 -8.81 -31.59
#